data_AF-A0A917B830-F1
#
_entry.id   AF-A0A917B830-F1
#
_cell.length_a   1.000
_cell.length_b   1.000
_cell.length_c   1.000
_cell.angle_alpha   90.00
_cell.angle_beta   90.00
_cell.angle_gamma   90.00
#
_symmetry.space_group_name_H-M   'P 1'
#
loop_
_entity.id
_entity.type
_entity.pdbx_description
1 polymer ?
#
loop_
_entity_poly.entity_id
_entity_poly.type
_entity_poly.pdbx_seq_one_letter_code
_entity_poly.pdbx_strand_id
1 'polypeptide(L)' 'MTQLGKGPVESRQSTGGVVTVVTLIVSLVLFIGGMYLFGLAFQFPDFATLIFASGLVSVCLGVFIPLQLLRHVDGA' A
#
# COMPACT_ATOMS: atom_id res chain seq x y z
N MET A 1 -35.35 -3.21 -36.72
CA MET A 1 -33.95 -2.75 -36.88
C MET A 1 -33.79 -1.40 -36.19
N THR A 2 -33.53 -1.37 -34.87
CA THR A 2 -33.12 -0.12 -34.20
C THR A 2 -32.27 -0.47 -32.97
N GLN A 3 -30.97 -0.64 -33.22
CA GLN A 3 -29.91 -0.64 -32.21
C GLN A 3 -29.62 0.82 -31.85
N LEU A 4 -29.84 1.28 -30.61
CA LEU A 4 -29.04 2.38 -30.02
C LEU A 4 -29.31 2.63 -28.51
N GLY A 5 -29.32 1.56 -27.72
CA GLY A 5 -29.18 1.67 -26.26
C GLY A 5 -27.70 1.75 -25.87
N LYS A 6 -26.96 2.77 -26.34
CA LYS A 6 -25.56 2.98 -25.93
C LYS A 6 -25.55 3.75 -24.61
N GLY A 7 -25.72 3.03 -23.51
CA GLY A 7 -25.43 3.56 -22.18
C GLY A 7 -23.96 3.99 -22.11
N PRO A 8 -23.61 5.02 -21.30
CA PRO A 8 -22.22 5.41 -21.07
C PRO A 8 -21.51 4.33 -20.23
N VAL A 9 -21.05 3.28 -20.91
CA VAL A 9 -20.13 2.28 -20.38
C VAL A 9 -18.72 2.87 -20.50
N GLU A 10 -17.88 2.67 -19.48
CA GLU A 10 -16.40 2.78 -19.58
C GLU A 10 -15.73 4.12 -19.20
N SER A 11 -15.99 4.62 -17.98
CA SER A 11 -15.09 5.60 -17.34
C SER A 11 -14.72 5.30 -15.88
N ARG A 12 -15.41 4.36 -15.21
CA ARG A 12 -15.15 4.03 -13.79
C ARG A 12 -13.99 3.06 -13.55
N GLN A 13 -13.58 2.30 -14.57
CA GLN A 13 -12.57 1.24 -14.41
C GLN A 13 -11.13 1.77 -14.25
N SER A 14 -10.83 2.95 -14.81
CA SER A 14 -9.47 3.52 -14.79
C SER A 14 -9.03 4.02 -13.39
N THR A 15 -9.96 4.57 -12.60
CA THR A 15 -9.65 5.11 -11.28
C THR A 15 -9.28 4.03 -10.26
N GLY A 16 -9.96 2.88 -10.28
CA GLY A 16 -9.69 1.78 -9.33
C GLY A 16 -8.29 1.18 -9.49
N GLY A 17 -7.86 0.96 -10.74
CA GLY A 17 -6.55 0.37 -11.02
C GLY A 17 -5.38 1.24 -10.55
N VAL A 18 -5.45 2.55 -10.79
CA VAL A 18 -4.38 3.48 -10.39
C VAL A 18 -4.24 3.55 -8.87
N VAL A 19 -5.35 3.58 -8.13
CA VAL A 19 -5.34 3.61 -6.66
C VAL A 19 -4.69 2.34 -6.09
N THR A 20 -4.97 1.16 -6.67
CA THR A 20 -4.32 -0.09 -6.28
C THR A 20 -2.81 -0.04 -6.50
N VAL A 21 -2.37 0.43 -7.66
CA VAL A 21 -0.93 0.54 -7.99
C VAL A 21 -0.23 1.51 -7.04
N VAL A 22 -0.80 2.70 -6.80
CA VAL A 22 -0.24 3.68 -5.87
C VAL A 22 -0.13 3.09 -4.46
N THR A 23 -1.16 2.38 -4.01
CA THR A 23 -1.17 1.74 -2.69
C THR A 23 -0.11 0.66 -2.57
N LEU A 24 0.08 -0.16 -3.60
CA LEU A 24 1.15 -1.15 -3.63
C LEU A 24 2.54 -0.51 -3.58
N ILE A 25 2.76 0.57 -4.33
CA ILE A 25 4.04 1.28 -4.33
C ILE A 25 4.32 1.85 -2.94
N VAL A 26 3.34 2.53 -2.33
CA VAL A 26 3.48 3.10 -0.97
C VAL A 26 3.74 2.01 0.06
N SER A 27 3.01 0.89 0.00
CA SER A 27 3.20 -0.28 0.85
C SER A 27 4.60 -0.88 0.73
N LEU A 28 5.08 -1.05 -0.51
CA LEU A 28 6.42 -1.58 -0.81
C LEU A 28 7.51 -0.66 -0.25
N VAL A 29 7.36 0.66 -0.41
CA VAL A 29 8.30 1.64 0.12
C VAL A 29 8.31 1.62 1.65
N LEU A 30 7.15 1.55 2.31
CA LEU A 30 7.07 1.44 3.77
C LEU A 30 7.73 0.16 4.29
N PHE A 31 7.53 -0.95 3.58
CA PHE A 31 8.11 -2.24 3.94
C PHE A 31 9.63 -2.22 3.81
N ILE A 32 10.16 -1.82 2.65
CA ILE A 32 11.61 -1.73 2.42
C ILE A 32 12.25 -0.70 3.35
N GLY A 33 11.58 0.44 3.56
CA GLY A 33 12.01 1.45 4.53
C GLY A 33 12.12 0.87 5.94
N GLY A 34 11.10 0.15 6.41
CA GLY A 34 11.13 -0.50 7.72
C GLY A 34 12.26 -1.54 7.86
N MET A 35 12.49 -2.35 6.82
CA MET A 35 13.60 -3.31 6.77
C MET A 35 14.97 -2.62 6.83
N TYR A 36 15.12 -1.48 6.17
CA TYR A 36 16.33 -0.66 6.24
C TYR A 36 16.55 -0.06 7.63
N LEU A 37 15.48 0.44 8.27
CA LEU A 37 15.54 0.96 9.64
C LEU A 37 16.00 -0.11 10.64
N PHE A 38 15.58 -1.37 10.48
CA PHE A 38 16.10 -2.46 11.32
C PHE A 38 17.63 -2.62 11.20
N GLY A 39 18.18 -2.50 9.99
CA GLY A 39 19.63 -2.50 9.79
C GLY A 39 20.31 -1.31 10.47
N LEU A 40 19.73 -0.11 10.34
CA LEU A 40 20.24 1.10 10.98
C LEU A 40 20.22 1.02 12.51
N ALA A 41 19.27 0.30 13.12
CA ALA A 41 19.22 0.11 14.56
C ALA A 41 20.48 -0.57 15.12
N PHE A 42 21.15 -1.42 14.33
CA PHE A 42 22.43 -2.04 14.71
C PHE A 42 23.64 -1.12 14.51
N GLN A 43 23.52 -0.09 13.68
CA GLN A 43 24.58 0.89 13.44
C GLN A 43 24.59 2.01 14.49
N PHE A 44 23.42 2.31 15.09
CA PHE A 44 23.26 3.38 16.08
C PHE A 44 22.72 2.82 17.42
N PRO A 45 23.60 2.24 18.26
CA PRO A 45 23.20 1.55 19.48
C PRO A 45 22.49 2.46 20.50
N ASP A 46 22.85 3.74 20.58
CA ASP A 46 22.23 4.71 21.50
C ASP A 46 20.72 4.89 21.28
N PHE A 47 20.24 4.70 20.05
CA PHE A 47 18.82 4.83 19.69
C PHE A 47 18.23 3.54 19.12
N ALA A 48 18.91 2.41 19.29
CA ALA A 48 18.56 1.14 18.65
C ALA A 48 17.09 0.76 18.90
N THR A 49 16.60 0.92 20.13
CA THR A 49 15.22 0.56 20.49
C THR A 49 14.19 1.43 19.76
N LEU A 50 14.44 2.73 19.62
CA LEU A 50 13.53 3.66 18.94
C LEU A 50 13.54 3.42 17.43
N ILE A 51 14.73 3.25 16.85
CA ILE A 51 14.90 2.98 15.41
C ILE A 51 14.25 1.62 15.08
N PHE A 52 14.49 0.60 15.88
CA PHE A 52 13.88 -0.71 15.74
C PHE A 52 12.34 -0.64 15.85
N ALA A 53 11.80 0.06 16.87
CA ALA A 53 10.36 0.22 17.03
C ALA A 53 9.73 0.94 15.83
N SER A 54 10.38 1.99 15.30
CA SER A 54 9.89 2.69 14.11
C SER A 54 9.95 1.83 12.85
N GLY A 55 10.99 1.00 12.69
CA GLY A 55 11.07 -0.01 11.62
C GLY A 55 9.94 -1.03 11.72
N LEU A 56 9.63 -1.51 12.92
CA LEU A 56 8.53 -2.43 13.19
C LEU A 56 7.18 -1.83 12.79
N VAL A 57 6.91 -0.59 13.22
CA VAL A 57 5.68 0.12 12.85
C VAL A 57 5.59 0.31 11.34
N SER A 58 6.69 0.69 10.68
CA SER A 58 6.74 0.88 9.23
C SER A 58 6.44 -0.42 8.46
N VAL A 59 7.01 -1.56 8.89
CA VAL A 59 6.71 -2.87 8.28
C VAL A 59 5.26 -3.28 8.53
N CYS A 60 4.74 -3.11 9.75
CA CYS A 60 3.35 -3.42 10.08
C CYS A 60 2.38 -2.61 9.21
N LEU A 61 2.61 -1.31 9.06
CA LEU A 61 1.80 -0.45 8.19
C LEU A 61 1.94 -0.83 6.71
N GLY A 62 3.17 -1.12 6.26
CA GLY A 62 3.44 -1.60 4.91
C GLY A 62 2.62 -2.84 4.54
N VAL A 63 2.48 -3.80 5.45
CA VAL A 63 1.69 -5.02 5.22
C VAL A 63 0.18 -4.78 5.40
N PHE A 64 -0.21 -3.92 6.34
CA PHE A 64 -1.60 -3.70 6.68
C PHE A 64 -2.38 -2.90 5.62
N ILE A 65 -1.75 -1.89 5.04
CA ILE A 65 -2.35 -0.99 4.02
C ILE A 65 -2.93 -1.75 2.81
N PRO A 66 -2.17 -2.63 2.11
CA PRO A 66 -2.71 -3.35 0.95
C PRO A 66 -3.77 -4.36 1.36
N LEU A 67 -3.66 -5.01 2.52
CA LEU A 67 -4.64 -6.00 2.99
C LEU A 67 -6.01 -5.38 3.26
N GLN A 68 -6.06 -4.18 3.83
CA GLN A 68 -7.33 -3.48 4.02
C GLN A 68 -7.94 -2.99 2.70
N LEU A 69 -7.12 -2.52 1.77
CA LEU A 69 -7.60 -1.95 0.52
C LEU A 69 -8.05 -3.04 -0.48
N LEU A 70 -7.29 -4.14 -0.61
CA LEU A 70 -7.69 -5.32 -1.40
C LEU A 70 -9.04 -5.87 -0.89
N ARG A 71 -9.22 -5.95 0.43
CA ARG A 71 -10.50 -6.37 1.04
C ARG A 71 -11.65 -5.40 0.75
N HIS A 72 -11.37 -4.10 0.62
CA HIS A 72 -12.41 -3.10 0.31
C HIS A 72 -12.88 -3.18 -1.15
N VAL A 73 -12.02 -3.64 -2.07
CA VAL A 73 -12.36 -3.81 -3.49
C VAL A 73 -13.16 -5.10 -3.73
N ASP A 74 -12.86 -6.20 -3.03
CA ASP A 74 -13.62 -7.46 -3.14
C ASP A 74 -14.97 -7.46 -2.40
N GLY A 75 -15.20 -6.48 -1.51
CA GLY A 75 -16.41 -6.39 -0.68
C GLY A 75 -17.53 -5.48 -1.20
N ALA A 76 -17.38 -4.89 -2.39
CA ALA A 76 -18.34 -3.99 -3.05
C ALA A 76 -18.94 -4.63 -4.31
#